data_AF-A0A414LEQ4-F1
#
_entry.id   AF-A0A414LEQ4-F1
#
_cell.length_a   1.000
_cell.length_b   1.000
_cell.length_c   1.000
_cell.angle_alpha   90.00
_cell.angle_beta   90.00
_cell.angle_gamma   90.00
#
_symmetry.space_group_name_H-M   'P 1'
#
loop_
_entity.id
_entity.type
_entity.pdbx_description
1 polymer ?
#
loop_
_entity_poly.entity_id
_entity_poly.type
_entity_poly.pdbx_seq_one_letter_code
_entity_poly.pdbx_strand_id
1 'polypeptide(L)'
;MNNNLLFFLIYLMLAVTSGSMSAQQNKTQDLPLSVIPSTLCIPHERAAYLLVHIWDDIDFADTLRSHHPAFMEQSLVNFLSLFPHAQAEARIMAVKSLMQRAEVDETAYRLLARLAEKHLYTSGSPMQNEEYFIPFLEEIVGTSLLDETEKSRSRFLLSAALKNRPGTMATDFTYLTPNGELQTLYTVSATYRLLLLFYDPDCLYCREIITALSTASCLQQQIESGQLTVLAICVGEDRDLWNRSLKDLPTQWLTGFDMGCIRQEERYLLPDMPMMYLLDGEKRVVKKEVSLHQLLLRFQE
;
A
#
# COMPACT_ATOMS: atom_id res chain seq x y z
N MET A 1 29.31 19.49 -19.16
CA MET A 1 29.17 19.85 -20.59
C MET A 1 28.93 18.58 -21.38
N ASN A 2 27.73 18.50 -21.95
CA ASN A 2 27.10 17.46 -22.76
C ASN A 2 28.01 16.44 -23.49
N ASN A 3 27.94 15.18 -23.03
CA ASN A 3 28.05 13.99 -23.89
C ASN A 3 26.86 13.02 -23.72
N ASN A 4 25.94 13.26 -22.78
CA ASN A 4 24.74 12.43 -22.58
C ASN A 4 23.52 12.90 -23.38
N LEU A 5 23.55 14.13 -23.92
CA LEU A 5 22.46 14.66 -24.74
C LEU A 5 22.48 14.11 -26.18
N LEU A 6 23.66 13.68 -26.66
CA LEU A 6 23.83 13.19 -28.03
C LEU A 6 23.38 11.72 -28.17
N PHE A 7 23.54 10.90 -27.13
CA PHE A 7 23.07 9.51 -27.13
C PHE A 7 21.55 9.38 -27.02
N PHE A 8 20.88 10.32 -26.36
CA PHE A 8 19.42 10.32 -26.23
C PHE A 8 18.71 10.75 -27.53
N LEU A 9 19.35 11.59 -28.35
CA LEU A 9 18.81 12.06 -29.63
C LEU A 9 18.95 11.03 -30.78
N ILE A 10 19.89 10.09 -30.68
CA ILE A 10 20.09 9.06 -31.71
C ILE A 10 19.07 7.92 -31.59
N TYR A 11 18.57 7.61 -30.38
CA TYR A 11 17.52 6.60 -30.20
C TYR A 11 16.14 7.07 -30.68
N LEU A 12 15.92 8.40 -30.75
CA LEU A 12 14.68 8.99 -31.23
C LEU A 12 14.56 9.02 -32.77
N MET A 13 15.68 8.86 -33.50
CA MET A 13 15.72 8.99 -34.97
C MET A 13 15.81 7.65 -35.72
N LEU A 14 16.00 6.52 -35.04
CA LEU A 14 16.06 5.19 -35.67
C LEU A 14 14.75 4.37 -35.54
N ALA A 15 13.72 4.91 -34.88
CA ALA A 15 12.39 4.30 -34.84
C ALA A 15 11.44 4.81 -35.96
N VAL A 16 11.95 5.57 -36.93
CA VAL A 16 11.13 6.19 -38.00
C VAL A 16 11.13 5.40 -39.32
N THR A 17 11.88 4.31 -39.44
CA THR A 17 11.88 3.52 -40.69
C THR A 17 11.89 2.01 -40.43
N SER A 18 10.78 1.46 -39.94
CA SER A 18 10.35 0.05 -40.10
C SER A 18 9.09 -0.21 -39.27
N GLY A 19 7.91 0.03 -39.84
CA GLY A 19 6.66 -0.23 -39.11
C GLY A 19 5.41 0.39 -39.69
N SER A 20 5.34 0.55 -41.02
CA SER A 20 4.07 0.80 -41.69
C SER A 20 3.26 -0.50 -41.61
N MET A 21 2.32 -0.58 -40.66
CA MET A 21 1.10 -1.41 -40.60
C MET A 21 0.80 -1.79 -39.13
N SER A 22 0.24 -0.86 -38.35
CA SER A 22 -0.63 -1.14 -37.17
C SER A 22 -1.15 0.15 -36.50
N ALA A 23 -0.57 1.32 -36.77
CA ALA A 23 -0.86 2.54 -36.02
C ALA A 23 -2.16 3.30 -36.39
N GLN A 24 -3.22 2.62 -36.87
CA GLN A 24 -4.46 3.29 -37.29
C GLN A 24 -5.77 2.68 -36.75
N GLN A 25 -5.76 1.93 -35.63
CA GLN A 25 -7.00 1.39 -35.05
C GLN A 25 -7.37 1.77 -33.60
N ASN A 26 -6.55 2.52 -32.83
CA ASN A 26 -6.86 2.80 -31.41
C ASN A 26 -7.35 4.23 -31.08
N LYS A 27 -7.74 5.04 -32.06
CA LYS A 27 -8.10 6.46 -31.81
C LYS A 27 -9.52 6.71 -31.25
N THR A 28 -10.24 5.66 -30.85
CA THR A 28 -11.69 5.75 -30.50
C THR A 28 -12.05 5.08 -29.16
N GLN A 29 -11.08 4.72 -28.32
CA GLN A 29 -11.32 3.92 -27.11
C GLN A 29 -11.02 4.62 -25.78
N ASP A 30 -10.50 5.84 -25.76
CA ASP A 30 -10.23 6.54 -24.49
C ASP A 30 -11.32 7.58 -24.18
N LEU A 31 -11.52 7.84 -22.88
CA LEU A 31 -12.36 8.95 -22.44
C LEU A 31 -11.80 10.28 -22.95
N PRO A 32 -12.66 11.20 -23.42
CA PRO A 32 -12.19 12.52 -23.79
C PRO A 32 -11.60 13.23 -22.56
N LEU A 33 -10.51 13.97 -22.76
CA LEU A 33 -9.89 14.74 -21.68
C LEU A 33 -10.83 15.87 -21.25
N SER A 34 -11.19 15.91 -19.96
CA SER A 34 -12.02 16.98 -19.41
C SER A 34 -11.32 18.33 -19.56
N VAL A 35 -12.04 19.33 -20.06
CA VAL A 35 -11.51 20.70 -20.17
C VAL A 35 -11.44 21.32 -18.78
N ILE A 36 -10.22 21.58 -18.30
CA ILE A 36 -10.00 22.19 -16.99
C ILE A 36 -10.22 23.71 -17.11
N PRO A 37 -11.07 24.31 -16.25
CA PRO A 37 -11.26 25.75 -16.21
C PRO A 37 -9.93 26.50 -16.05
N SER A 38 -9.74 27.56 -16.84
CA SER A 38 -8.51 28.37 -16.81
C SER A 38 -8.29 29.10 -15.47
N THR A 39 -9.35 29.22 -14.67
CA THR A 39 -9.32 29.78 -13.31
C THR A 39 -8.66 28.85 -12.29
N LEU A 40 -8.58 27.54 -12.57
CA LEU A 40 -7.90 26.57 -11.70
C LEU A 40 -6.41 26.52 -12.04
N CYS A 41 -5.63 27.30 -11.30
CA CYS A 41 -4.18 27.39 -11.48
C CYS A 41 -3.38 26.47 -10.53
N ILE A 42 -3.99 26.03 -9.43
CA ILE A 42 -3.31 25.24 -8.41
C ILE A 42 -3.30 23.75 -8.80
N PRO A 43 -2.14 23.06 -8.84
CA PRO A 43 -2.06 21.69 -9.35
C PRO A 43 -3.00 20.68 -8.67
N HIS A 44 -3.14 20.73 -7.34
CA HIS A 44 -4.00 19.79 -6.63
C HIS A 44 -5.50 20.07 -6.83
N GLU A 45 -5.89 21.34 -7.02
CA GLU A 45 -7.27 21.69 -7.37
C GLU A 45 -7.62 21.23 -8.78
N ARG A 46 -6.68 21.32 -9.72
CA ARG A 46 -6.84 20.80 -11.09
C ARG A 46 -7.00 19.28 -11.09
N ALA A 47 -6.18 18.56 -10.31
CA ALA A 47 -6.30 17.12 -10.16
C ALA A 47 -7.64 16.73 -9.51
N ALA A 48 -8.06 17.44 -8.46
CA ALA A 48 -9.36 17.23 -7.82
C ALA A 48 -10.52 17.45 -8.81
N TYR A 49 -10.47 18.50 -9.63
CA TYR A 49 -11.46 18.74 -10.68
C TYR A 49 -11.51 17.57 -11.69
N LEU A 50 -10.35 17.14 -12.21
CA LEU A 50 -10.30 16.01 -13.13
C LEU A 50 -10.87 14.72 -12.52
N LEU A 51 -10.58 14.43 -11.26
CA LEU A 51 -11.12 13.25 -10.58
C LEU A 51 -12.64 13.22 -10.55
N VAL A 52 -13.29 14.38 -10.38
CA VAL A 52 -14.75 14.46 -10.38
C VAL A 52 -15.32 14.29 -11.80
N HIS A 53 -14.67 14.87 -12.80
CA HIS A 53 -15.22 15.00 -14.15
C HIS A 53 -14.78 13.93 -15.15
N ILE A 54 -13.80 13.07 -14.82
CA ILE A 54 -13.28 12.08 -15.78
C ILE A 54 -14.36 11.07 -16.23
N TRP A 55 -15.34 10.80 -15.37
CA TRP A 55 -16.40 9.84 -15.66
C TRP A 55 -17.64 10.47 -16.30
N ASP A 56 -17.68 11.79 -16.54
CA ASP A 56 -18.90 12.50 -16.98
C ASP A 56 -19.47 11.99 -18.30
N ASP A 57 -18.61 11.61 -19.24
CA ASP A 57 -19.04 11.09 -20.54
C ASP A 57 -19.34 9.58 -20.55
N ILE A 58 -19.37 8.94 -19.37
CA ILE A 58 -19.84 7.57 -19.19
C ILE A 58 -21.25 7.59 -18.60
N ASP A 59 -22.18 7.11 -19.43
CA ASP A 59 -23.47 6.64 -18.96
C ASP A 59 -23.34 5.17 -18.55
N PHE A 60 -23.48 4.89 -17.26
CA PHE A 60 -23.41 3.52 -16.75
C PHE A 60 -24.61 2.66 -17.14
N ALA A 61 -25.73 3.28 -17.56
CA ALA A 61 -26.86 2.58 -18.16
C ALA A 61 -26.58 2.13 -19.62
N ASP A 62 -25.59 2.72 -20.29
CA ASP A 62 -25.11 2.26 -21.60
C ASP A 62 -24.07 1.13 -21.44
N THR A 63 -24.56 -0.10 -21.57
CA THR A 63 -23.79 -1.33 -21.37
C THR A 63 -22.67 -1.54 -22.38
N LEU A 64 -22.69 -0.87 -23.54
CA LEU A 64 -21.65 -1.04 -24.57
C LEU A 64 -20.26 -0.63 -24.06
N ARG A 65 -20.19 0.41 -23.23
CA ARG A 65 -18.94 0.91 -22.64
C ARG A 65 -18.76 0.43 -21.21
N SER A 66 -19.81 0.51 -20.39
CA SER A 66 -19.70 0.20 -18.96
C SER A 66 -19.41 -1.28 -18.67
N HIS A 67 -19.73 -2.19 -19.61
CA HIS A 67 -19.39 -3.62 -19.49
C HIS A 67 -18.09 -4.00 -20.20
N HIS A 68 -17.49 -3.11 -21.00
CA HIS A 68 -16.32 -3.42 -21.80
C HIS A 68 -15.04 -3.42 -20.94
N PRO A 69 -14.42 -4.59 -20.65
CA PRO A 69 -13.39 -4.67 -19.61
C PRO A 69 -12.15 -3.82 -19.88
N ALA A 70 -11.60 -3.84 -21.11
CA ALA A 70 -10.38 -3.10 -21.41
C ALA A 70 -10.58 -1.57 -21.35
N PHE A 71 -11.75 -1.09 -21.78
CA PHE A 71 -12.14 0.32 -21.72
C PHE A 71 -12.25 0.79 -20.27
N MET A 72 -12.98 0.04 -19.45
CA MET A 72 -13.16 0.36 -18.03
C MET A 72 -11.85 0.28 -17.26
N GLU A 73 -11.01 -0.71 -17.57
CA GLU A 73 -9.68 -0.84 -16.98
C GLU A 73 -8.78 0.34 -17.31
N GLN A 74 -8.67 0.73 -18.58
CA GLN A 74 -7.85 1.87 -18.97
C GLN A 74 -8.39 3.18 -18.36
N SER A 75 -9.71 3.36 -18.33
CA SER A 75 -10.37 4.51 -17.70
C SER A 75 -10.08 4.57 -16.19
N LEU A 76 -10.13 3.43 -15.50
CA LEU A 76 -9.80 3.34 -14.08
C LEU A 76 -8.31 3.63 -13.84
N VAL A 77 -7.40 3.10 -14.66
CA VAL A 77 -5.96 3.39 -14.56
C VAL A 77 -5.70 4.89 -14.72
N ASN A 78 -6.35 5.54 -15.70
CA ASN A 78 -6.25 6.99 -15.89
C ASN A 78 -6.77 7.75 -14.66
N PHE A 79 -7.91 7.33 -14.10
CA PHE A 79 -8.47 7.90 -12.87
C PHE A 79 -7.52 7.76 -11.69
N LEU A 80 -6.98 6.56 -11.45
CA LEU A 80 -6.04 6.29 -10.37
C LEU A 80 -4.71 7.02 -10.55
N SER A 81 -4.28 7.29 -11.79
CA SER A 81 -3.04 8.07 -12.06
C SER A 81 -3.09 9.51 -11.53
N LEU A 82 -4.29 10.05 -11.29
CA LEU A 82 -4.48 11.38 -10.72
C LEU A 82 -4.39 11.40 -9.18
N PHE A 83 -4.46 10.24 -8.52
CA PHE A 83 -4.52 10.15 -7.06
C PHE A 83 -3.29 10.76 -6.35
N PRO A 84 -2.04 10.56 -6.82
CA PRO A 84 -0.86 11.18 -6.21
C PRO A 84 -0.88 12.71 -6.25
N HIS A 85 -1.71 13.30 -7.11
CA HIS A 85 -1.78 14.75 -7.33
C HIS A 85 -2.98 15.41 -6.63
N ALA A 86 -3.87 14.63 -6.02
CA ALA A 86 -5.05 15.13 -5.33
C ALA A 86 -4.97 14.89 -3.82
N GLN A 87 -5.68 15.72 -3.04
CA GLN A 87 -5.82 15.52 -1.59
C GLN A 87 -6.72 14.32 -1.28
N ALA A 88 -6.62 13.78 -0.06
CA ALA A 88 -7.34 12.58 0.34
C ALA A 88 -8.86 12.74 0.24
N GLU A 89 -9.37 13.89 0.66
CA GLU A 89 -10.78 14.25 0.65
C GLU A 89 -11.34 14.21 -0.77
N ALA A 90 -10.62 14.78 -1.74
CA ALA A 90 -11.01 14.77 -3.15
C ALA A 90 -11.04 13.35 -3.74
N ARG A 91 -10.06 12.50 -3.39
CA ARG A 91 -10.04 11.09 -3.83
C ARG A 91 -11.23 10.32 -3.28
N ILE A 92 -11.51 10.45 -1.98
CA ILE A 92 -12.65 9.80 -1.32
C ILE A 92 -13.97 10.18 -2.00
N MET A 93 -14.19 11.48 -2.20
CA MET A 93 -15.40 11.97 -2.87
C MET A 93 -15.52 11.47 -4.31
N ALA A 94 -14.42 11.43 -5.05
CA ALA A 94 -14.42 10.97 -6.44
C ALA A 94 -14.70 9.46 -6.56
N VAL A 95 -14.11 8.64 -5.69
CA VAL A 95 -14.39 7.19 -5.64
C VAL A 95 -15.86 6.95 -5.29
N LYS A 96 -16.37 7.63 -4.26
CA LYS A 96 -17.78 7.56 -3.88
C LYS A 96 -18.70 7.91 -5.05
N SER A 97 -18.45 9.04 -5.71
CA SER A 97 -19.24 9.46 -6.87
C SER A 97 -19.21 8.44 -8.00
N LEU A 98 -18.03 7.86 -8.30
CA LEU A 98 -17.89 6.82 -9.32
C LEU A 98 -18.71 5.57 -8.96
N MET A 99 -18.52 5.03 -7.76
CA MET A 99 -19.17 3.79 -7.34
C MET A 99 -20.70 3.96 -7.29
N GLN A 100 -21.19 5.08 -6.77
CA GLN A 100 -22.63 5.41 -6.75
C GLN A 100 -23.23 5.53 -8.16
N ARG A 101 -22.52 6.15 -9.11
CA ARG A 101 -22.97 6.21 -10.51
C ARG A 101 -23.06 4.83 -11.15
N ALA A 102 -22.19 3.90 -10.77
CA ALA A 102 -22.19 2.54 -11.27
C ALA A 102 -23.30 1.66 -10.65
N GLU A 103 -23.94 2.07 -9.55
CA GLU A 103 -25.01 1.28 -8.90
C GLU A 103 -26.24 1.05 -9.80
N VAL A 104 -26.41 1.84 -10.86
CA VAL A 104 -27.49 1.65 -11.85
C VAL A 104 -27.33 0.35 -12.65
N ASP A 105 -26.13 -0.23 -12.68
CA ASP A 105 -25.83 -1.48 -13.38
C ASP A 105 -24.85 -2.37 -12.58
N GLU A 106 -25.38 -3.51 -12.15
CA GLU A 106 -24.68 -4.47 -11.29
C GLU A 106 -23.41 -5.05 -11.93
N THR A 107 -23.40 -5.20 -13.25
CA THR A 107 -22.27 -5.79 -13.98
C THR A 107 -21.09 -4.81 -14.06
N ALA A 108 -21.37 -3.55 -14.35
CA ALA A 108 -20.40 -2.46 -14.35
C ALA A 108 -19.83 -2.22 -12.94
N TYR A 109 -20.69 -2.21 -11.91
CA TYR A 109 -20.26 -2.08 -10.52
C TYR A 109 -19.28 -3.19 -10.11
N ARG A 110 -19.62 -4.46 -10.38
CA ARG A 110 -18.73 -5.61 -10.10
C ARG A 110 -17.44 -5.57 -10.93
N LEU A 111 -17.50 -5.07 -12.16
CA LEU A 111 -16.31 -4.89 -12.98
C LEU A 111 -15.37 -3.85 -12.34
N LEU A 112 -15.88 -2.68 -11.94
CA LEU A 112 -15.11 -1.65 -11.25
C LEU A 112 -14.51 -2.17 -9.93
N ALA A 113 -15.30 -2.86 -9.10
CA ALA A 113 -14.83 -3.44 -7.84
C ALA A 113 -13.66 -4.42 -8.06
N ARG A 114 -13.78 -5.32 -9.05
CA ARG A 114 -12.71 -6.27 -9.41
C ARG A 114 -11.46 -5.56 -9.94
N LEU A 115 -11.63 -4.53 -10.77
CA LEU A 115 -10.51 -3.77 -11.32
C LEU A 115 -9.79 -2.95 -10.23
N ALA A 116 -10.53 -2.36 -9.28
CA ALA A 116 -9.96 -1.67 -8.14
C ALA A 116 -9.11 -2.62 -7.29
N GLU A 117 -9.60 -3.82 -6.98
CA GLU A 117 -8.81 -4.84 -6.26
C GLU A 117 -7.57 -5.29 -7.07
N LYS A 118 -7.74 -5.53 -8.38
CA LYS A 118 -6.64 -5.90 -9.28
C LYS A 118 -5.51 -4.89 -9.23
N HIS A 119 -5.81 -3.60 -9.30
CA HIS A 119 -4.79 -2.55 -9.40
C HIS A 119 -4.26 -2.07 -8.05
N LEU A 120 -5.12 -1.99 -7.02
CA LEU A 120 -4.78 -1.34 -5.76
C LEU A 120 -4.36 -2.32 -4.65
N TYR A 121 -4.73 -3.59 -4.74
CA TYR A 121 -4.46 -4.59 -3.71
C TYR A 121 -3.51 -5.71 -4.16
N THR A 122 -3.63 -6.18 -5.42
CA THR A 122 -2.86 -7.34 -5.90
C THR A 122 -1.35 -7.12 -5.83
N SER A 123 -0.64 -8.07 -5.24
CA SER A 123 0.82 -8.05 -5.14
C SER A 123 1.50 -7.93 -6.51
N GLY A 124 2.50 -7.07 -6.61
CA GLY A 124 3.23 -6.79 -7.86
C GLY A 124 2.53 -5.79 -8.79
N SER A 125 1.33 -5.30 -8.46
CA SER A 125 0.74 -4.19 -9.18
C SER A 125 1.56 -2.90 -8.99
N PRO A 126 1.89 -2.16 -10.06
CA PRO A 126 2.60 -0.89 -9.94
C PRO A 126 1.76 0.21 -9.27
N MET A 127 0.44 0.04 -9.18
CA MET A 127 -0.49 0.98 -8.56
C MET A 127 -0.94 0.53 -7.16
N GLN A 128 -0.37 -0.55 -6.62
CA GLN A 128 -0.75 -1.10 -5.33
C GLN A 128 -0.63 -0.03 -4.24
N ASN A 129 -1.75 0.28 -3.57
CA ASN A 129 -1.81 1.27 -2.51
C ASN A 129 -3.08 1.06 -1.67
N GLU A 130 -2.90 0.55 -0.45
CA GLU A 130 -3.99 0.25 0.48
C GLU A 130 -4.82 1.51 0.82
N GLU A 131 -4.18 2.67 1.01
CA GLU A 131 -4.86 3.94 1.31
C GLU A 131 -5.75 4.42 0.15
N TYR A 132 -5.42 4.05 -1.09
CA TYR A 132 -6.24 4.34 -2.26
C TYR A 132 -7.36 3.33 -2.44
N PHE A 133 -7.22 2.12 -1.89
CA PHE A 133 -8.23 1.07 -1.99
C PHE A 133 -9.32 1.19 -0.93
N ILE A 134 -9.01 1.72 0.26
CA ILE A 134 -9.97 1.90 1.37
C ILE A 134 -11.29 2.53 0.91
N PRO A 135 -11.33 3.65 0.15
CA PRO A 135 -12.59 4.25 -0.28
C PRO A 135 -13.42 3.34 -1.18
N PHE A 136 -12.78 2.52 -2.03
CA PHE A 136 -13.51 1.54 -2.85
C PHE A 136 -14.12 0.45 -1.96
N LEU A 137 -13.37 -0.05 -0.98
CA LEU A 137 -13.84 -1.05 -0.04
C LEU A 137 -15.01 -0.54 0.80
N GLU A 138 -14.98 0.72 1.25
CA GLU A 138 -16.07 1.37 1.98
C GLU A 138 -17.36 1.40 1.14
N GLU A 139 -17.28 1.81 -0.14
CA GLU A 139 -18.44 1.81 -1.05
C GLU A 139 -18.95 0.39 -1.34
N ILE A 140 -18.05 -0.59 -1.58
CA ILE A 140 -18.41 -1.99 -1.83
C ILE A 140 -19.12 -2.62 -0.62
N VAL A 141 -18.67 -2.32 0.61
CA VAL A 141 -19.31 -2.81 1.83
C VAL A 141 -20.65 -2.10 2.09
N GLY A 142 -20.74 -0.81 1.75
CA GLY A 142 -21.90 0.05 2.00
C GLY A 142 -23.07 -0.12 1.04
N THR A 143 -22.84 -0.53 -0.21
CA THR A 143 -23.90 -0.61 -1.23
C THR A 143 -24.96 -1.67 -0.90
N SER A 144 -26.24 -1.44 -1.22
CA SER A 144 -27.27 -2.48 -1.13
C SER A 144 -27.32 -3.42 -2.33
N LEU A 145 -26.51 -3.15 -3.36
CA LEU A 145 -26.49 -3.88 -4.63
C LEU A 145 -25.93 -5.30 -4.50
N LEU A 146 -24.98 -5.49 -3.58
CA LEU A 146 -24.30 -6.77 -3.34
C LEU A 146 -24.84 -7.44 -2.08
N ASP A 147 -24.92 -8.77 -2.10
CA ASP A 147 -25.30 -9.52 -0.92
C ASP A 147 -24.15 -9.64 0.11
N GLU A 148 -24.46 -10.19 1.29
CA GLU A 148 -23.50 -10.34 2.38
C GLU A 148 -22.33 -11.29 2.06
N THR A 149 -22.56 -12.28 1.20
CA THR A 149 -21.53 -13.23 0.75
C THR A 149 -20.55 -12.52 -0.17
N GLU A 150 -21.05 -11.73 -1.12
CA GLU A 150 -20.24 -10.94 -2.03
C GLU A 150 -19.42 -9.86 -1.31
N LYS A 151 -19.97 -9.26 -0.25
CA LYS A 151 -19.27 -8.27 0.58
C LYS A 151 -18.23 -8.85 1.52
N SER A 152 -18.28 -10.15 1.80
CA SER A 152 -17.47 -10.80 2.85
C SER A 152 -15.96 -10.52 2.70
N ARG A 153 -15.43 -10.69 1.48
CA ARG A 153 -14.02 -10.42 1.17
C ARG A 153 -13.69 -8.94 1.36
N SER A 154 -14.47 -8.03 0.79
CA SER A 154 -14.25 -6.58 0.90
C SER A 154 -14.31 -6.11 2.34
N ARG A 155 -15.20 -6.68 3.16
CA ARG A 155 -15.29 -6.40 4.60
C ARG A 155 -14.04 -6.85 5.36
N PHE A 156 -13.53 -8.04 5.04
CA PHE A 156 -12.28 -8.53 5.62
C PHE A 156 -11.10 -7.62 5.23
N LEU A 157 -10.97 -7.27 3.94
CA LEU A 157 -9.92 -6.39 3.45
C LEU A 157 -10.02 -4.98 4.05
N LEU A 158 -11.23 -4.45 4.21
CA LEU A 158 -11.44 -3.13 4.85
C LEU A 158 -11.02 -3.18 6.33
N SER A 159 -11.47 -4.20 7.06
CA SER A 159 -11.08 -4.40 8.47
C SER A 159 -9.56 -4.49 8.62
N ALA A 160 -8.90 -5.24 7.72
CA ALA A 160 -7.45 -5.35 7.68
C ALA A 160 -6.75 -4.02 7.37
N ALA A 161 -7.25 -3.30 6.36
CA ALA A 161 -6.69 -2.03 5.92
C ALA A 161 -6.80 -0.94 6.98
N LEU A 162 -7.89 -0.94 7.76
CA LEU A 162 -8.10 0.02 8.84
C LEU A 162 -7.21 -0.21 10.06
N LYS A 163 -6.60 -1.39 10.22
CA LYS A 163 -5.66 -1.67 11.31
C LYS A 163 -4.29 -1.04 11.02
N ASN A 164 -3.80 -0.26 11.98
CA ASN A 164 -2.44 0.31 11.99
C ASN A 164 -2.10 1.10 10.71
N ARG A 165 -3.02 1.98 10.30
CA ARG A 165 -2.86 2.82 9.10
C ARG A 165 -1.75 3.85 9.27
N PRO A 166 -1.04 4.22 8.19
CA PRO A 166 -0.14 5.36 8.21
C PRO A 166 -0.81 6.62 8.80
N GLY A 167 -0.14 7.29 9.72
CA GLY A 167 -0.63 8.46 10.44
C GLY A 167 -1.45 8.17 11.71
N THR A 168 -1.92 6.94 11.92
CA THR A 168 -2.62 6.55 13.16
C THR A 168 -1.64 6.01 14.20
N MET A 169 -2.05 6.01 15.47
CA MET A 169 -1.32 5.29 16.51
C MET A 169 -1.32 3.80 16.19
N ALA A 170 -0.16 3.14 16.33
CA ALA A 170 -0.07 1.69 16.22
C ALA A 170 -0.77 1.05 17.43
N THR A 171 -1.49 -0.04 17.19
CA THR A 171 -2.24 -0.73 18.25
C THR A 171 -1.25 -1.29 19.28
N ASP A 172 -1.42 -0.93 20.55
CA ASP A 172 -0.56 -1.44 21.61
C ASP A 172 -0.77 -2.96 21.78
N PHE A 173 0.26 -3.67 22.22
CA PHE A 173 0.20 -5.10 22.48
C PHE A 173 1.20 -5.47 23.58
N THR A 174 0.86 -6.52 24.33
CA THR A 174 1.73 -7.06 25.38
C THR A 174 2.59 -8.17 24.80
N TYR A 175 3.87 -8.18 25.14
CA TYR A 175 4.81 -9.24 24.79
C TYR A 175 5.65 -9.65 26.01
N LEU A 176 6.17 -10.88 25.95
CA LEU A 176 7.07 -11.42 26.95
C LEU A 176 8.53 -11.18 26.53
N THR A 177 9.33 -10.60 27.41
CA THR A 177 10.78 -10.41 27.20
C THR A 177 11.57 -11.69 27.46
N PRO A 178 12.82 -11.81 27.00
CA PRO A 178 13.70 -12.95 27.32
C PRO A 178 13.87 -13.21 28.82
N ASN A 179 13.78 -12.16 29.66
CA ASN A 179 13.90 -12.26 31.11
C ASN A 179 12.60 -12.71 31.79
N GLY A 180 11.52 -12.90 31.03
CA GLY A 180 10.21 -13.31 31.54
C GLY A 180 9.33 -12.16 32.02
N GLU A 181 9.75 -10.91 31.82
CA GLU A 181 8.94 -9.72 32.13
C GLU A 181 7.94 -9.45 31.01
N LEU A 182 6.73 -9.00 31.37
CA LEU A 182 5.75 -8.51 30.42
C LEU A 182 5.96 -7.02 30.16
N GLN A 183 5.98 -6.63 28.88
CA GLN A 183 6.09 -5.25 28.43
C GLN A 183 5.05 -4.98 27.33
N THR A 184 4.83 -3.71 27.00
CA THR A 184 3.98 -3.33 25.86
C THR A 184 4.74 -2.50 24.84
N LEU A 185 4.25 -2.44 23.60
CA LEU A 185 4.83 -1.60 22.54
C LEU A 185 5.00 -0.15 23.01
N TYR A 186 4.00 0.38 23.73
CA TYR A 186 4.03 1.76 24.21
C TYR A 186 5.08 2.02 25.30
N THR A 187 5.51 0.98 26.04
CA THR A 187 6.59 1.11 27.03
C THR A 187 7.99 1.18 26.40
N VAL A 188 8.12 0.85 25.11
CA VAL A 188 9.41 0.89 24.43
C VAL A 188 9.87 2.33 24.19
N SER A 189 11.02 2.67 24.78
CA SER A 189 11.68 3.95 24.54
C SER A 189 12.28 4.00 23.14
N ALA A 190 11.80 4.92 22.32
CA ALA A 190 12.35 5.21 20.99
C ALA A 190 12.25 6.71 20.75
N THR A 191 13.39 7.39 20.59
CA THR A 191 13.43 8.86 20.50
C THR A 191 12.94 9.35 19.14
N TYR A 192 13.30 8.66 18.06
CA TYR A 192 13.03 9.10 16.70
C TYR A 192 12.16 8.11 15.94
N ARG A 193 12.66 6.89 15.70
CA ARG A 193 11.95 5.85 14.96
C ARG A 193 12.02 4.51 15.68
N LEU A 194 10.97 3.72 15.52
CA LEU A 194 10.93 2.32 15.92
C LEU A 194 10.64 1.45 14.69
N LEU A 195 11.53 0.50 14.40
CA LEU A 195 11.25 -0.59 13.47
C LEU A 195 10.66 -1.74 14.28
N LEU A 196 9.38 -2.01 14.04
CA LEU A 196 8.66 -3.15 14.61
C LEU A 196 8.71 -4.29 13.60
N LEU A 197 9.36 -5.39 13.97
CA LEU A 197 9.53 -6.57 13.15
C LEU A 197 8.77 -7.74 13.78
N PHE A 198 7.76 -8.24 13.10
CA PHE A 198 7.14 -9.53 13.43
C PHE A 198 7.85 -10.63 12.65
N TYR A 199 8.30 -11.67 13.36
CA TYR A 199 9.02 -12.79 12.76
C TYR A 199 8.61 -14.13 13.37
N ASP A 200 8.98 -15.21 12.69
CA ASP A 200 8.90 -16.58 13.21
C ASP A 200 10.28 -17.25 13.05
N PRO A 201 10.87 -17.82 14.12
CA PRO A 201 12.16 -18.51 14.05
C PRO A 201 12.22 -19.65 13.01
N ASP A 202 11.12 -20.36 12.75
CA ASP A 202 11.08 -21.46 11.79
C ASP A 202 10.99 -20.96 10.34
N CYS A 203 10.60 -19.71 10.12
CA CYS A 203 10.51 -19.11 8.80
C CYS A 203 11.89 -18.80 8.22
N LEU A 204 12.27 -19.49 7.13
CA LEU A 204 13.54 -19.26 6.43
C LEU A 204 13.70 -17.81 5.96
N TYR A 205 12.64 -17.25 5.35
CA TYR A 205 12.67 -15.88 4.85
C TYR A 205 12.81 -14.84 5.99
N CYS A 206 12.22 -15.10 7.17
CA CYS A 206 12.46 -14.27 8.34
C CYS A 206 13.95 -14.21 8.72
N ARG A 207 14.62 -15.37 8.74
CA ARG A 207 16.06 -15.45 9.07
C ARG A 207 16.93 -14.71 8.05
N GLU A 208 16.60 -14.81 6.76
CA GLU A 208 17.29 -14.08 5.70
C GLU A 208 17.15 -12.56 5.87
N ILE A 209 15.93 -12.07 6.11
CA ILE A 209 15.68 -10.65 6.33
C ILE A 209 16.35 -10.14 7.60
N ILE A 210 16.29 -10.89 8.70
CA ILE A 210 16.98 -10.55 9.95
C ILE A 210 18.49 -10.42 9.72
N THR A 211 19.10 -11.36 8.99
CA THR A 211 20.53 -11.33 8.65
C THR A 211 20.87 -10.11 7.78
N ALA A 212 20.02 -9.78 6.81
CA ALA A 212 20.25 -8.63 5.96
C ALA A 212 20.11 -7.30 6.71
N LEU A 213 19.12 -7.18 7.61
CA LEU A 213 18.95 -6.03 8.49
C LEU A 213 20.13 -5.87 9.46
N SER A 214 20.60 -6.98 10.04
CA SER A 214 21.68 -6.96 11.03
C SER A 214 23.05 -6.66 10.43
N THR A 215 23.25 -6.90 9.14
CA THR A 215 24.52 -6.65 8.44
C THR A 215 24.54 -5.35 7.63
N ALA A 216 23.40 -4.66 7.51
CA ALA A 216 23.31 -3.38 6.83
C ALA A 216 23.94 -2.26 7.67
N SER A 217 25.10 -1.76 7.23
CA SER A 217 25.86 -0.72 7.94
C SER A 217 25.07 0.56 8.20
N CYS A 218 24.23 0.99 7.26
CA CYS A 218 23.36 2.17 7.44
C CYS A 218 22.38 1.97 8.61
N LEU A 219 21.76 0.78 8.74
CA LEU A 219 20.87 0.49 9.87
C LEU A 219 21.64 0.45 11.18
N GLN A 220 22.80 -0.20 11.20
CA GLN A 220 23.65 -0.26 12.39
C GLN A 220 24.00 1.15 12.88
N GLN A 221 24.39 2.06 11.99
CA GLN A 221 24.69 3.45 12.33
C GLN A 221 23.47 4.20 12.90
N GLN A 222 22.27 3.97 12.36
CA GLN A 222 21.03 4.56 12.89
C GLN A 222 20.69 4.02 14.29
N ILE A 223 20.95 2.73 14.54
CA ILE A 223 20.75 2.11 15.85
C ILE A 223 21.75 2.65 16.87
N GLU A 224 23.04 2.68 16.52
CA GLU A 224 24.12 3.17 17.39
C GLU A 224 23.98 4.66 17.74
N SER A 225 23.48 5.46 16.81
CA SER A 225 23.19 6.89 17.04
C SER A 225 21.86 7.16 17.76
N GLY A 226 21.08 6.11 18.10
CA GLY A 226 19.78 6.23 18.77
C GLY A 226 18.66 6.79 17.89
N GLN A 227 18.88 6.91 16.58
CA GLN A 227 17.87 7.34 15.60
C GLN A 227 16.87 6.23 15.27
N LEU A 228 17.26 4.97 15.43
CA LEU A 228 16.40 3.81 15.19
C LEU A 228 16.45 2.83 16.36
N THR A 229 15.30 2.51 16.92
CA THR A 229 15.12 1.39 17.84
C THR A 229 14.52 0.22 17.05
N VAL A 230 15.02 -1.00 17.24
CA VAL A 230 14.42 -2.20 16.65
C VAL A 230 13.75 -3.03 17.74
N LEU A 231 12.48 -3.36 17.54
CA LEU A 231 11.71 -4.29 18.36
C LEU A 231 11.31 -5.49 17.50
N ALA A 232 11.93 -6.65 17.76
CA ALA A 232 11.64 -7.91 17.08
C ALA A 232 10.72 -8.79 17.95
N ILE A 233 9.50 -9.03 17.48
CA ILE A 233 8.50 -9.83 18.17
C ILE A 233 8.31 -11.16 17.44
N CYS A 234 8.60 -12.25 18.14
CA CYS A 234 8.30 -13.60 17.71
C CYS A 234 6.79 -13.83 17.82
N VAL A 235 6.15 -14.20 16.73
CA VAL A 235 4.71 -14.55 16.67
C VAL A 235 4.49 -16.04 16.39
N GLY A 236 5.55 -16.85 16.48
CA GLY A 236 5.49 -18.30 16.39
C GLY A 236 5.01 -18.94 17.70
N GLU A 237 4.56 -20.18 17.64
CA GLU A 237 3.94 -20.85 18.81
C GLU A 237 4.96 -21.52 19.75
N ASP A 238 6.14 -21.90 19.26
CA ASP A 238 7.16 -22.61 20.05
C ASP A 238 8.07 -21.63 20.81
N ARG A 239 7.79 -21.48 22.11
CA ARG A 239 8.59 -20.65 23.02
C ARG A 239 10.01 -21.18 23.22
N ASP A 240 10.22 -22.49 23.22
CA ASP A 240 11.55 -23.08 23.40
C ASP A 240 12.41 -22.84 22.16
N LEU A 241 11.81 -22.93 20.97
CA LEU A 241 12.45 -22.54 19.73
C LEU A 241 12.80 -21.05 19.71
N TRP A 242 11.87 -20.18 20.11
CA TRP A 242 12.14 -18.76 20.27
C TRP A 242 13.35 -18.51 21.18
N ASN A 243 13.37 -19.11 22.37
CA ASN A 243 14.49 -18.99 23.31
C ASN A 243 15.83 -19.42 22.68
N ARG A 244 15.86 -20.51 21.91
CA ARG A 244 17.07 -20.97 21.20
C ARG A 244 17.52 -20.02 20.08
N SER A 245 16.57 -19.33 19.44
CA SER A 245 16.83 -18.40 18.33
C SER A 245 17.38 -17.03 18.77
N LEU A 246 17.26 -16.68 20.06
CA LEU A 246 17.70 -15.39 20.58
C LEU A 246 19.19 -15.09 20.31
N LYS A 247 20.03 -16.14 20.25
CA LYS A 247 21.45 -16.03 19.94
C LYS A 247 21.75 -15.56 18.51
N ASP A 248 20.77 -15.70 17.60
CA ASP A 248 20.89 -15.35 16.20
C ASP A 248 20.42 -13.90 15.93
N LEU A 249 19.89 -13.22 16.96
CA LEU A 249 19.46 -11.82 16.90
C LEU A 249 20.56 -10.87 17.42
N PRO A 250 20.68 -9.66 16.85
CA PRO A 250 21.59 -8.65 17.39
C PRO A 250 21.25 -8.26 18.82
N THR A 251 22.26 -8.13 19.68
CA THR A 251 22.07 -7.81 21.10
C THR A 251 21.56 -6.39 21.35
N GLN A 252 21.69 -5.50 20.37
CA GLN A 252 21.15 -4.14 20.42
C GLN A 252 19.63 -4.08 20.16
N TRP A 253 19.03 -5.15 19.65
CA TRP A 253 17.59 -5.19 19.38
C TRP A 253 16.83 -5.54 20.65
N LEU A 254 15.68 -4.91 20.82
CA LEU A 254 14.69 -5.38 21.79
C LEU A 254 13.98 -6.58 21.19
N THR A 255 13.80 -7.63 21.99
CA THR A 255 13.19 -8.87 21.52
C THR A 255 12.04 -9.26 22.44
N GLY A 256 11.03 -9.91 21.87
CA GLY A 256 9.85 -10.33 22.61
C GLY A 256 9.14 -11.51 21.97
N PHE A 257 8.25 -12.13 22.73
CA PHE A 257 7.37 -13.21 22.30
C PHE A 257 5.92 -12.77 22.46
N ASP A 258 5.12 -12.94 21.41
CA ASP A 258 3.69 -12.68 21.43
C ASP A 258 2.97 -13.63 22.39
N MET A 259 2.12 -13.09 23.25
CA MET A 259 1.31 -13.90 24.18
C MET A 259 -0.10 -14.18 23.63
N GLY A 260 -0.31 -13.98 22.32
CA GLY A 260 -1.58 -14.16 21.62
C GLY A 260 -2.24 -12.83 21.21
N CYS A 261 -1.72 -11.69 21.65
CA CYS A 261 -2.31 -10.38 21.37
C CYS A 261 -2.21 -10.00 19.89
N ILE A 262 -1.20 -10.48 19.16
CA ILE A 262 -0.99 -10.06 17.77
C ILE A 262 -1.84 -10.88 16.82
N ARG A 263 -1.69 -12.22 16.84
CA ARG A 263 -2.42 -13.11 15.92
C ARG A 263 -3.83 -13.47 16.39
N GLN A 264 -4.03 -13.80 17.68
CA GLN A 264 -5.31 -14.32 18.15
C GLN A 264 -6.35 -13.21 18.34
N GLU A 265 -5.92 -12.06 18.86
CA GLU A 265 -6.77 -10.86 18.97
C GLU A 265 -6.76 -10.02 17.68
N GLU A 266 -6.02 -10.45 16.66
CA GLU A 266 -5.86 -9.80 15.36
C GLU A 266 -5.50 -8.30 15.43
N ARG A 267 -4.73 -7.87 16.44
CA ARG A 267 -4.30 -6.45 16.57
C ARG A 267 -3.45 -5.99 15.38
N TYR A 268 -2.76 -6.93 14.74
CA TYR A 268 -2.08 -6.73 13.46
C TYR A 268 -2.48 -7.87 12.51
N LEU A 269 -2.71 -7.54 11.24
CA LEU A 269 -2.79 -8.55 10.20
C LEU A 269 -1.38 -8.86 9.70
N LEU A 270 -1.02 -10.14 9.70
CA LEU A 270 0.28 -10.64 9.26
C LEU A 270 0.05 -11.64 8.11
N PRO A 271 -0.28 -11.16 6.88
CA PRO A 271 -0.59 -12.04 5.76
C PRO A 271 0.63 -12.84 5.31
N ASP A 272 1.81 -12.19 5.36
CA ASP A 272 3.11 -12.77 5.02
C ASP A 272 4.13 -12.44 6.13
N MET A 273 5.15 -13.29 6.25
CA MET A 273 6.21 -13.14 7.26
C MET A 273 7.59 -13.09 6.59
N PRO A 274 8.53 -12.26 7.07
CA PRO A 274 8.36 -11.32 8.18
C PRO A 274 7.50 -10.11 7.78
N MET A 275 6.94 -9.45 8.79
CA MET A 275 6.17 -8.21 8.60
C MET A 275 6.82 -7.06 9.37
N MET A 276 7.07 -5.94 8.69
CA MET A 276 7.74 -4.78 9.29
C MET A 276 6.88 -3.53 9.24
N TYR A 277 6.87 -2.79 10.35
CA TYR A 277 6.28 -1.47 10.49
C TYR A 277 7.36 -0.47 10.91
N LEU A 278 7.32 0.73 10.32
CA LEU A 278 8.12 1.84 10.78
C LEU A 278 7.22 2.80 11.54
N LEU A 279 7.51 3.00 12.82
CA LEU A 279 6.81 3.92 13.69
C LEU A 279 7.67 5.15 14.01
N ASP A 280 7.03 6.24 14.40
CA ASP A 280 7.72 7.39 15.00
C ASP A 280 7.92 7.21 16.52
N GLY A 281 8.53 8.19 17.18
CA GLY A 281 8.76 8.17 18.63
C GLY A 281 7.48 8.08 19.46
N GLU A 282 6.37 8.63 18.96
CA GLU A 282 5.04 8.54 19.56
C GLU A 282 4.32 7.21 19.25
N LYS A 283 4.94 6.30 18.50
CA LYS A 283 4.33 5.04 18.02
C LYS A 283 3.23 5.24 16.97
N ARG A 284 3.18 6.38 16.29
CA ARG A 284 2.35 6.51 15.08
C ARG A 284 2.99 5.74 13.94
N VAL A 285 2.16 5.09 13.14
CA VAL A 285 2.62 4.35 11.97
C VAL A 285 3.08 5.35 10.92
N VAL A 286 4.38 5.37 10.63
CA VAL A 286 4.92 6.14 9.50
C VAL A 286 4.74 5.33 8.22
N LYS A 287 4.98 4.03 8.30
CA LYS A 287 4.79 3.12 7.18
C LYS A 287 4.41 1.72 7.67
N LYS A 288 3.37 1.18 7.05
CA LYS A 288 2.90 -0.19 7.17
C LYS A 288 3.51 -1.02 6.04
N GLU A 289 3.87 -2.27 6.33
CA GLU A 289 4.47 -3.21 5.36
C GLU A 289 5.75 -2.72 4.69
N VAL A 290 6.73 -2.31 5.50
CA VAL A 290 7.99 -1.80 4.97
C VAL A 290 8.83 -2.96 4.45
N SER A 291 9.35 -2.86 3.22
CA SER A 291 10.33 -3.83 2.72
C SER A 291 11.76 -3.44 3.12
N LEU A 292 12.66 -4.42 3.14
CA LEU A 292 14.09 -4.19 3.38
C LEU A 292 14.64 -3.12 2.41
N HIS A 293 14.32 -3.22 1.11
CA HIS A 293 14.76 -2.26 0.11
C HIS A 293 14.33 -0.82 0.42
N GLN A 294 13.07 -0.64 0.85
CA GLN A 294 12.54 0.67 1.21
C GLN A 294 13.20 1.24 2.47
N LEU A 295 13.54 0.39 3.46
CA LEU A 295 14.30 0.82 4.64
C LEU A 295 15.70 1.29 4.24
N LEU A 296 16.41 0.50 3.43
CA LEU A 296 17.78 0.82 3.02
C LEU A 296 17.86 2.12 2.22
N LEU A 297 16.94 2.35 1.29
CA LEU A 297 16.89 3.61 0.53
C LEU A 297 16.67 4.81 1.45
N ARG A 298 15.81 4.68 2.46
CA ARG A 298 15.48 5.78 3.39
C ARG A 298 16.67 6.20 4.25
N PHE A 299 17.54 5.27 4.63
CA PHE A 299 18.67 5.54 5.53
C PHE A 299 19.99 5.81 4.78
N GLN A 300 19.96 5.86 3.46
CA GLN A 300 21.08 6.31 2.62
C GLN A 300 21.00 7.81 2.30
N GLU A 301 19.87 8.46 2.56
CA GLU A 301 19.64 9.91 2.46
C GLU A 301 20.01 10.64 3.75
#